data_AF-A0A4Q7CKU0-F1
#
_entry.id   AF-A0A4Q7CKU0-F1
#
_cell.length_a   1.000
_cell.length_b   1.000
_cell.length_c   1.000
_cell.angle_alpha   90.00
_cell.angle_beta   90.00
_cell.angle_gamma   90.00
#
_symmetry.space_group_name_H-M   'P 1'
#
loop_
_entity.id
_entity.type
_entity.pdbx_description
1 polymer ?
#
loop_
_entity_poly.entity_id
_entity_poly.type
_entity_poly.pdbx_seq_one_letter_code
_entity_poly.pdbx_strand_id
1 'polypeptide(L)' 'MNSQNSQIQPQARYILPSFIEHSSFGVKESNPYNKLFEERIIFLGVQVDDASANDIMAQLLVLESLDPDRDIT' A
#
# COMPACT_ATOMS: atom_id res chain seq x y z
N MET A 1 19.58 -39.03 -20.70
CA MET A 1 19.69 -37.62 -21.15
C MET A 1 18.37 -36.95 -20.81
N ASN A 2 18.20 -36.50 -19.56
CA ASN A 2 16.91 -35.98 -19.10
C ASN A 2 16.97 -34.48 -18.85
N SER A 3 16.11 -33.80 -19.61
CA SER A 3 15.20 -32.76 -19.14
C SER A 3 15.81 -31.43 -18.67
N GLN A 4 15.77 -30.44 -19.56
CA GLN A 4 15.62 -29.04 -19.16
C GLN A 4 14.38 -28.46 -19.83
N ASN A 5 13.20 -28.78 -19.28
CA ASN A 5 12.01 -27.96 -19.48
C ASN A 5 12.13 -26.80 -18.49
N SER A 6 12.63 -25.66 -18.97
CA SER A 6 12.63 -24.40 -18.24
C SER A 6 11.18 -23.98 -18.01
N GLN A 7 10.65 -24.31 -16.82
CA GLN A 7 9.34 -23.86 -16.38
C GLN A 7 9.36 -22.33 -16.27
N ILE A 8 8.72 -21.64 -17.21
CA ILE A 8 8.39 -20.22 -17.07
C ILE A 8 7.38 -20.14 -15.92
N GLN A 9 7.87 -19.84 -14.72
CA GLN A 9 7.01 -19.56 -13.59
C GLN A 9 6.29 -18.22 -13.86
N PRO A 10 4.95 -18.16 -13.79
CA PRO A 10 4.25 -16.90 -13.91
C PRO A 10 4.68 -16.01 -12.74
N GLN A 11 5.52 -15.02 -13.01
CA GLN A 11 5.72 -13.92 -12.07
C GLN A 11 4.35 -13.28 -11.90
N ALA A 12 3.72 -13.48 -10.74
CA ALA A 12 2.50 -12.79 -10.38
C ALA A 12 2.82 -11.31 -10.42
N ARG A 13 2.47 -10.66 -11.52
CA ARG A 13 2.73 -9.25 -11.73
C ARG A 13 1.80 -8.53 -10.76
N TYR A 14 2.35 -8.08 -9.65
CA TYR A 14 1.62 -7.25 -8.70
C TYR A 14 1.37 -5.90 -9.36
N ILE A 15 0.32 -5.85 -10.20
CA ILE A 15 -0.17 -4.61 -10.79
C ILE A 15 -1.04 -3.97 -9.72
N LEU A 16 -0.47 -3.03 -8.99
CA LEU A 16 -1.26 -2.18 -8.12
C LEU A 16 -2.17 -1.32 -9.01
N PRO A 17 -3.50 -1.46 -8.92
CA PRO A 17 -4.39 -0.62 -9.72
C PRO A 17 -4.23 0.83 -9.26
N SER A 18 -4.24 1.77 -10.19
CA SER A 18 -4.42 3.19 -9.90
C SER A 18 -5.80 3.62 -10.37
N PHE A 19 -6.34 4.65 -9.74
CA PHE A 19 -7.58 5.31 -10.12
C PHE A 19 -7.36 6.81 -10.15
N ILE A 20 -8.17 7.48 -10.96
CA ILE A 20 -8.08 8.92 -11.18
C ILE A 20 -9.31 9.57 -10.57
N GLU A 21 -9.11 10.43 -9.58
CA GLU A 21 -10.17 11.25 -9.00
C GLU A 21 -10.20 12.62 -9.70
N HIS A 22 -11.37 12.97 -10.22
CA HIS A 22 -11.64 14.28 -10.80
C HIS A 22 -12.34 15.15 -9.74
N SER A 23 -11.71 16.27 -9.38
CA SER A 23 -12.29 17.29 -8.51
C SER A 23 -12.36 18.63 -9.25
N SER A 24 -13.13 19.59 -8.71
CA SER A 24 -13.15 20.97 -9.24
C SER A 24 -11.79 21.65 -9.25
N PHE A 25 -10.82 21.13 -8.48
CA PHE A 25 -9.46 21.65 -8.36
C PHE A 25 -8.46 20.94 -9.29
N GLY A 26 -8.88 19.90 -10.01
CA GLY A 26 -8.02 19.17 -10.95
C GLY A 26 -8.15 17.66 -10.86
N VAL A 27 -7.15 16.97 -11.40
CA VAL A 27 -7.10 15.51 -11.54
C VAL A 27 -6.00 14.97 -10.63
N LYS A 28 -6.35 14.05 -9.73
CA LYS A 28 -5.40 13.37 -8.84
C LYS A 28 -5.39 11.88 -9.14
N GLU A 29 -4.25 11.35 -9.55
CA GLU A 29 -4.04 9.90 -9.60
C GLU A 29 -3.75 9.38 -8.19
N SER A 30 -4.40 8.31 -7.79
CA SER A 30 -4.24 7.68 -6.48
C SER A 30 -4.27 6.17 -6.61
N ASN A 31 -3.63 5.50 -5.67
CA ASN A 31 -3.69 4.04 -5.56
C ASN A 31 -4.58 3.67 -4.36
N PRO A 32 -5.02 2.40 -4.25
CA PRO A 32 -5.85 1.95 -3.14
C PRO A 32 -5.22 2.18 -1.76
N TYR A 33 -3.90 1.99 -1.61
CA TYR A 33 -3.22 2.19 -0.33
C TYR A 33 -3.27 3.64 0.14
N ASN A 34 -3.08 4.59 -0.76
CA ASN A 34 -3.18 6.01 -0.45
C ASN A 34 -4.61 6.36 -0.02
N LYS A 35 -5.62 5.76 -0.66
CA LYS A 35 -7.02 5.97 -0.28
C LYS A 35 -7.33 5.40 1.09
N LEU A 36 -6.87 4.19 1.36
CA LEU A 36 -7.01 3.56 2.67
C LEU A 36 -6.35 4.40 3.75
N PHE A 37 -5.15 4.92 3.49
CA PHE A 37 -4.44 5.79 4.42
C PHE A 37 -5.19 7.12 4.68
N GLU A 38 -5.80 7.72 3.66
CA GLU A 38 -6.69 8.90 3.83
C GLU A 38 -7.89 8.58 4.75
N GLU A 39 -8.41 7.35 4.67
CA GLU A 39 -9.46 6.83 5.57
C GLU A 39 -8.91 6.28 6.90
N ARG A 40 -7.62 6.52 7.20
CA ARG A 40 -6.92 6.09 8.42
C ARG A 40 -6.80 4.57 8.58
N ILE A 41 -6.71 3.85 7.47
CA ILE A 41 -6.52 2.40 7.42
C ILE A 41 -5.06 2.10 7.07
N ILE A 42 -4.37 1.33 7.92
CA ILE A 42 -2.99 0.89 7.69
C ILE A 42 -2.98 -0.60 7.35
N PHE A 43 -2.27 -0.98 6.27
CA PHE A 43 -2.21 -2.37 5.82
C PHE A 43 -0.81 -2.98 5.99
N LEU A 44 -0.69 -4.01 6.82
CA LEU A 44 0.53 -4.81 6.98
C LEU A 44 0.41 -6.11 6.19
N GLY A 45 0.82 -6.07 4.92
CA GLY A 45 0.70 -7.20 3.98
C GLY A 45 1.96 -8.06 3.83
N VAL A 46 3.10 -7.60 4.35
CA VAL A 46 4.41 -8.27 4.22
C VAL A 46 4.82 -8.91 5.54
N GLN A 47 5.88 -9.75 5.50
CA GLN A 47 6.45 -10.27 6.73
C GLN A 47 6.95 -9.14 7.62
N VAL A 48 6.77 -9.33 8.93
CA VAL A 48 7.26 -8.37 9.93
C VAL A 48 8.78 -8.46 9.99
N ASP A 49 9.41 -7.36 9.62
CA ASP A 49 10.84 -7.09 9.72
C ASP A 49 11.06 -5.65 10.17
N ASP A 50 12.32 -5.25 10.38
CA ASP A 50 12.65 -3.91 10.87
C ASP A 50 12.17 -2.80 9.91
N ALA A 51 12.20 -3.05 8.60
CA ALA A 51 11.78 -2.07 7.60
C ALA A 51 10.27 -1.85 7.65
N SER A 52 9.48 -2.93 7.57
CA SER A 52 8.02 -2.87 7.66
C SER A 52 7.56 -2.32 9.02
N ALA A 53 8.23 -2.67 10.12
CA ALA A 53 7.91 -2.11 11.44
C ALA A 53 8.12 -0.59 11.48
N ASN A 54 9.24 -0.09 10.93
CA ASN A 54 9.52 1.35 10.86
C ASN A 54 8.49 2.09 9.98
N ASP A 55 8.09 1.51 8.85
CA ASP A 55 7.08 2.11 7.97
C ASP A 55 5.71 2.22 8.64
N ILE A 56 5.32 1.20 9.42
CA ILE A 56 4.06 1.21 10.19
C ILE A 56 4.13 2.25 11.31
N MET A 57 5.23 2.33 12.05
CA MET A 57 5.41 3.35 13.10
C MET A 57 5.31 4.77 12.53
N ALA A 58 5.95 5.03 11.38
CA ALA A 58 5.86 6.33 10.72
C ALA A 58 4.42 6.67 10.32
N GLN A 59 3.68 5.71 9.75
CA GLN A 59 2.28 5.88 9.36
C GLN A 59 1.38 6.20 10.56
N LEU A 60 1.56 5.51 11.68
CA LEU A 60 0.81 5.77 12.92
C LEU A 60 1.04 7.20 13.44
N LEU A 61 2.30 7.63 13.54
CA LEU A 61 2.65 8.98 14.01
C LEU A 61 2.08 10.07 13.10
N VAL A 62 2.06 9.84 11.78
CA VAL A 62 1.47 10.79 10.83
C VAL A 62 -0.04 10.90 11.06
N LEU A 63 -0.75 9.78 11.15
CA LEU A 63 -2.21 9.78 11.37
C LEU A 63 -2.59 10.40 12.71
N GLU A 64 -1.84 10.11 13.78
CA GLU A 64 -2.00 10.73 15.10
C GLU A 64 -1.77 12.25 15.03
N SER A 65 -0.77 12.72 14.29
CA SER A 65 -0.52 14.17 14.14
C SER A 65 -1.61 14.90 13.34
N LEU A 66 -2.24 14.21 12.40
CA LEU A 66 -3.29 14.79 11.55
C LEU A 66 -4.60 14.96 12.31
N ASP A 67 -4.95 13.97 13.14
CA ASP A 67 -6.13 13.99 13.98
C ASP A 67 -5.94 12.99 15.14
N PRO A 68 -5.56 13.46 16.34
CA PRO A 68 -5.26 12.57 17.47
C PRO A 68 -6.52 11.97 18.12
N ASP A 69 -7.70 12.55 17.88
CA ASP A 69 -8.95 12.11 18.49
C ASP A 69 -9.69 11.07 17.64
N ARG A 70 -9.24 10.84 16.40
CA ARG A 70 -9.81 9.84 15.50
C ARG A 70 -9.09 8.51 15.56
N ASP A 71 -9.85 7.43 15.61
CA ASP A 71 -9.34 6.07 15.55
C ASP A 71 -8.54 5.79 14.26
N ILE A 72 -7.60 4.87 14.38
CA ILE A 72 -6.85 4.27 13.27
C ILE A 72 -7.33 2.82 13.15
N THR A 73 -7.72 2.39 11.94
CA THR A 73 -8.34 1.07 11.68
C THR A 73 -7.36 0.09 11.04
#